data_AF-A0A9E2V609-F1
#
_entry.id   AF-A0A9E2V609-F1
#
_cell.length_a   1.000
_cell.length_b   1.000
_cell.length_c   1.000
_cell.angle_alpha   90.00
_cell.angle_beta   90.00
_cell.angle_gamma   90.00
#
_symmetry.space_group_name_H-M   'P 1'
#
loop_
_entity.id
_entity.type
_entity.pdbx_description
1 polymer ?
#
loop_
_entity_poly.entity_id
_entity_poly.type
_entity_poly.pdbx_seq_one_letter_code
_entity_poly.pdbx_strand_id
1 'polypeptide(L)' 'MTAHAVNGKLTGYEVLIQEATGVTELDHIERIERIEDTMRNVIFHSTLDWQTQEQLEQGAREALQIIPLV' A
#
# COMPACT_ATOMS: atom_id res chain seq x y z
N MET A 1 17.85 -16.55 -5.04
CA MET A 1 17.01 -15.35 -5.27
C MET A 1 15.66 -15.71 -4.69
N THR A 2 15.23 -15.21 -3.53
CA THR A 2 14.99 -13.80 -3.20
C THR A 2 15.08 -13.57 -1.68
N ALA A 3 15.81 -12.52 -1.29
CA ALA A 3 15.60 -11.82 -0.02
C ALA A 3 14.30 -11.00 -0.18
N HIS A 4 13.41 -10.80 0.79
CA HIS A 4 13.63 -10.13 2.07
C HIS A 4 12.46 -10.45 3.01
N ALA A 5 12.66 -11.29 4.01
CA ALA A 5 11.81 -11.33 5.19
C ALA A 5 12.71 -11.09 6.40
N VAL A 6 13.16 -9.84 6.58
CA VAL A 6 14.00 -9.48 7.72
C VAL A 6 13.50 -8.13 8.24
N ASN A 7 12.76 -8.21 9.36
CA ASN A 7 12.00 -7.15 10.05
C ASN A 7 10.71 -6.71 9.38
N GLY A 8 9.59 -7.33 9.77
CA GLY A 8 8.23 -6.95 9.39
C GLY A 8 7.78 -5.62 10.01
N LYS A 9 8.45 -4.53 9.64
CA LYS A 9 8.12 -3.18 10.07
C LYS A 9 7.85 -2.35 8.83
N LEU A 10 6.62 -1.86 8.71
CA LEU A 10 6.22 -0.94 7.64
C LEU A 10 7.03 0.35 7.71
N THR A 11 7.35 0.91 6.54
CA THR A 11 8.14 2.14 6.40
C THR A 11 7.56 3.07 5.34
N GLY A 12 7.78 4.39 5.51
CA GLY A 12 7.39 5.38 4.50
C GLY A 12 5.89 5.35 4.17
N TYR A 13 5.57 5.14 2.89
CA TYR A 13 4.19 5.11 2.40
C TYR A 13 3.39 3.93 2.95
N GLU A 14 4.01 2.81 3.27
CA GLU A 14 3.35 1.62 3.80
C GLU A 14 2.61 1.89 5.11
N VAL A 15 3.14 2.78 5.96
CA VAL A 15 2.51 3.20 7.22
C VAL A 15 1.23 4.00 6.93
N LEU A 16 1.32 4.98 6.03
CA LEU A 16 0.15 5.79 5.62
C LEU A 16 -0.92 4.92 4.97
N ILE A 17 -0.51 3.96 4.14
CA ILE A 17 -1.41 3.02 3.49
C ILE A 17 -2.09 2.13 4.53
N GLN A 18 -1.36 1.62 5.52
CA GLN A 18 -1.95 0.86 6.61
C GLN A 18 -2.97 1.68 7.40
N GLU A 19 -2.63 2.91 7.77
CA GLU A 19 -3.55 3.80 8.50
C GLU A 19 -4.81 4.11 7.69
N ALA A 20 -4.67 4.36 6.39
CA ALA A 20 -5.79 4.69 5.51
C ALA A 20 -6.71 3.49 5.22
N THR A 21 -6.17 2.28 5.21
CA THR A 21 -6.89 1.05 4.82
C THR A 21 -7.32 0.19 6.00
N GLY A 22 -6.71 0.35 7.18
CA GLY A 22 -6.99 -0.45 8.37
C GLY A 22 -6.50 -1.90 8.29
N VAL A 23 -5.69 -2.26 7.29
CA VAL A 23 -5.21 -3.63 7.10
C VAL A 23 -4.22 -4.00 8.19
N THR A 24 -4.61 -4.97 9.02
CA THR A 24 -3.88 -5.37 10.24
C THR A 24 -3.77 -6.90 10.42
N GLU A 25 -4.22 -7.68 9.44
CA GLU A 25 -4.26 -9.14 9.53
C GLU A 25 -2.88 -9.82 9.34
N LEU A 26 -2.83 -11.14 9.56
CA LEU A 26 -1.69 -11.97 9.15
C LEU A 26 -1.49 -11.79 7.63
N ASP A 27 -0.24 -11.58 7.22
CA ASP A 27 0.17 -11.21 5.85
C ASP A 27 -0.16 -9.77 5.40
N HIS A 28 -0.42 -8.85 6.34
CA HIS A 28 -0.64 -7.43 6.03
C HIS A 28 0.52 -6.79 5.26
N ILE A 29 1.77 -7.23 5.41
CA ILE A 29 2.91 -6.65 4.67
C ILE A 29 2.74 -6.86 3.17
N GLU A 30 2.55 -8.10 2.72
CA GLU A 30 2.34 -8.41 1.30
C GLU A 30 1.09 -7.70 0.76
N ARG A 31 0.04 -7.60 1.59
CA ARG A 31 -1.17 -6.89 1.22
C ARG A 31 -0.95 -5.38 1.06
N ILE A 32 -0.18 -4.75 1.95
CA ILE A 32 0.18 -3.34 1.88
C ILE A 32 1.08 -3.07 0.67
N GLU A 33 2.06 -3.93 0.39
CA GLU A 33 2.90 -3.82 -0.81
C GLU A 33 2.06 -3.87 -2.09
N ARG A 34 1.07 -4.77 -2.16
CA ARG A 34 0.15 -4.85 -3.31
C ARG A 34 -0.73 -3.62 -3.45
N ILE A 35 -1.18 -3.05 -2.33
CA ILE A 35 -1.93 -1.78 -2.32
C ILE A 35 -1.04 -0.66 -2.85
N GLU A 36 0.20 -0.55 -2.38
CA GLU A 36 1.14 0.45 -2.85
C GLU A 36 1.42 0.31 -4.36
N ASP A 37 1.66 -0.91 -4.84
CA ASP A 37 1.89 -1.18 -6.26
C ASP A 37 0.68 -0.77 -7.12
N THR A 38 -0.53 -1.08 -6.64
CA THR A 38 -1.78 -0.68 -7.31
C THR A 38 -1.94 0.84 -7.33
N MET A 39 -1.61 1.53 -6.23
CA MET A 39 -1.61 2.99 -6.21
C MET A 39 -0.67 3.58 -7.26
N ARG A 40 0.55 3.06 -7.37
CA ARG A 40 1.57 3.54 -8.32
C ARG A 40 1.21 3.24 -9.77
N ASN A 41 0.76 2.02 -10.05
CA ASN A 41 0.64 1.51 -11.41
C ASN A 41 -0.78 1.59 -12.01
N VAL A 42 -1.81 1.68 -11.17
CA VAL A 42 -3.22 1.65 -11.61
C VAL A 42 -3.95 2.96 -11.31
N ILE A 43 -3.73 3.56 -10.14
CA ILE A 43 -4.48 4.75 -9.73
C ILE A 43 -3.77 6.02 -10.20
N PHE A 44 -2.52 6.22 -9.80
CA PHE A 44 -1.79 7.46 -10.06
C PHE A 44 -0.92 7.40 -11.32
N HIS A 45 -0.53 6.20 -11.77
CA HIS A 45 0.45 6.03 -12.86
C HIS A 45 1.73 6.86 -12.65
N SER A 46 2.15 7.03 -11.39
CA SER A 46 3.27 7.87 -10.99
C SER A 46 3.97 7.33 -9.74
N THR A 47 5.09 7.95 -9.38
CA THR A 47 5.61 7.83 -8.00
C THR A 47 4.65 8.52 -7.03
N LEU A 48 4.60 8.05 -5.78
CA LEU A 48 3.70 8.57 -4.74
C LEU A 48 4.12 9.94 -4.17
N ASP A 49 5.24 10.49 -4.62
CA ASP A 49 5.84 11.72 -4.08
C ASP A 49 5.13 13.01 -4.53
N TRP A 50 4.24 12.91 -5.51
CA TRP A 50 3.55 14.06 -6.12
C TRP A 50 2.16 14.29 -5.53
N GLN A 51 1.67 13.38 -4.70
CA GLN A 51 0.35 13.42 -4.12
C GLN A 51 0.38 14.10 -2.75
N THR A 52 -0.70 14.81 -2.42
CA THR A 52 -0.94 15.23 -1.04
C THR A 52 -1.26 14.00 -0.19
N GLN A 53 -1.13 14.14 1.13
CA GLN A 53 -1.50 13.07 2.06
C GLN A 53 -2.95 12.60 1.87
N GLU A 54 -3.90 13.54 1.72
CA GLU A 54 -5.31 13.22 1.47
C GLU A 54 -5.51 12.41 0.18
N GLN A 55 -4.76 12.75 -0.87
CA GLN A 55 -4.78 12.00 -2.13
C GLN A 55 -4.21 10.60 -1.94
N LEU A 56 -3.11 10.45 -1.20
CA LEU A 56 -2.52 9.14 -0.89
C LEU A 56 -3.48 8.26 -0.09
N GLU A 57 -4.12 8.80 0.94
CA GLU A 57 -5.10 8.06 1.74
C GLU A 57 -6.30 7.61 0.89
N GLN A 58 -6.77 8.49 0.00
CA GLN A 58 -7.86 8.16 -0.91
C GLN A 58 -7.45 7.09 -1.92
N GLY A 59 -6.27 7.20 -2.53
CA GLY A 59 -5.74 6.20 -3.44
C GLY A 59 -5.53 4.85 -2.75
N ALA A 60 -5.11 4.83 -1.49
CA ALA A 60 -4.95 3.60 -0.72
C ALA A 60 -6.30 2.87 -0.52
N ARG A 61 -7.36 3.62 -0.19
CA ARG A 61 -8.73 3.08 -0.06
C ARG A 61 -9.28 2.57 -1.40
N GLU A 62 -8.99 3.25 -2.49
CA GLU A 62 -9.39 2.82 -3.83
C GLU A 62 -8.63 1.56 -4.27
N ALA A 63 -7.32 1.50 -4.03
CA ALA A 63 -6.51 0.33 -4.34
C ALA A 63 -6.98 -0.92 -3.58
N LEU A 64 -7.39 -0.76 -2.32
CA LEU A 64 -7.97 -1.83 -1.52
C LEU A 64 -9.25 -2.41 -2.15
N GLN A 65 -10.05 -1.60 -2.86
CA GLN A 65 -11.27 -2.06 -3.53
C GLN A 65 -10.98 -2.79 -4.85
N ILE A 66 -9.84 -2.51 -5.48
CA ILE A 66 -9.42 -3.12 -6.75
C ILE A 66 -8.77 -4.48 -6.50
N ILE A 67 -8.03 -4.62 -5.40
CA ILE A 67 -7.33 -5.86 -5.07
C ILE A 67 -8.33 -6.89 -4.55
N PRO A 68 -8.45 -8.07 -5.20
CA PRO A 68 -9.35 -9.11 -4.71
C PRO A 68 -8.87 -9.61 -3.34
N LEU A 69 -9.81 -9.82 -2.40
CA LEU A 69 -9.56 -10.64 -1.22
C LEU A 69 -9.23 -12.05 -1.72
N VAL A 70 -7.96 -12.45 -1.58
CA VAL A 70 -7.51 -13.82 -1.82
C VAL A 70 -7.47 -14.58 -0.52
#